data_AF-A0A2P7SMN4-F1
#
_entry.id   AF-A0A2P7SMN4-F1
#
_cell.length_a   1.000
_cell.length_b   1.000
_cell.length_c   1.000
_cell.angle_alpha   90.00
_cell.angle_beta   90.00
_cell.angle_gamma   90.00
#
_symmetry.space_group_name_H-M   'P 1'
#
loop_
_entity.id
_entity.type
_entity.pdbx_description
1 polymer ?
#
loop_
_entity_poly.entity_id
_entity_poly.type
_entity_poly.pdbx_seq_one_letter_code
_entity_poly.pdbx_strand_id
1 'polypeptide(L)' 'MADIVNLRQHRKQKARTEKERAAEQNRALHGRSKAEKERDRLATEQAVRFIDGHRRESPKDKTPPGEGDK' A
#
# COMPACT_ATOMS: atom_id res chain seq x y z
N MET A 1 -34.76 -27.42 27.63
CA MET A 1 -33.87 -26.25 27.47
C MET A 1 -33.77 -25.97 25.98
N ALA A 2 -34.04 -24.75 25.54
CA ALA A 2 -33.89 -24.37 24.14
C ALA A 2 -32.62 -23.53 24.00
N ASP A 3 -31.73 -23.94 23.09
CA ASP A 3 -30.51 -23.19 22.79
C ASP A 3 -30.86 -21.94 21.97
N ILE A 4 -30.82 -20.78 22.63
CA ILE A 4 -31.07 -19.49 21.98
C ILE A 4 -29.79 -19.08 21.24
N VAL A 5 -29.74 -19.37 19.95
CA VAL A 5 -28.63 -18.96 19.08
C VAL A 5 -28.81 -17.53 18.58
N ASN A 6 -27.80 -16.69 18.81
CA ASN A 6 -27.80 -15.31 18.33
C ASN A 6 -27.39 -15.23 16.85
N LEU A 7 -28.39 -15.17 15.97
CA LEU A 7 -28.18 -15.09 14.52
C LEU A 7 -27.40 -13.83 14.08
N ARG A 8 -27.47 -12.72 14.84
CA ARG A 8 -26.70 -11.50 14.51
C ARG A 8 -25.19 -11.75 14.68
N GLN A 9 -24.79 -12.41 15.77
CA GLN A 9 -23.39 -12.76 16.01
C GLN A 9 -22.90 -13.75 14.95
N HIS A 10 -23.70 -14.77 14.63
CA HIS A 10 -23.37 -15.74 13.60
C HIS A 10 -23.16 -15.09 12.21
N ARG A 11 -24.08 -14.20 11.80
CA ARG A 11 -23.93 -13.43 10.54
C ARG A 11 -22.68 -12.55 10.55
N LYS A 12 -22.38 -11.88 11.67
CA LYS A 12 -21.18 -11.06 11.82
C LYS A 12 -19.91 -11.89 11.71
N GLN A 13 -19.90 -13.08 12.30
CA GLN A 13 -18.76 -13.99 12.22
C GLN A 13 -18.55 -14.46 10.78
N LYS A 14 -19.62 -14.88 10.10
CA LYS A 14 -19.56 -15.26 8.67
C LYS A 14 -18.98 -14.13 7.82
N ALA A 15 -19.46 -12.91 7.98
CA ALA A 15 -18.96 -11.74 7.26
C ALA A 15 -17.48 -11.44 7.54
N ARG A 16 -16.99 -11.69 8.77
CA ARG A 16 -15.56 -11.56 9.10
C ARG A 16 -14.73 -12.62 8.39
N THR A 17 -15.16 -13.88 8.43
CA THR A 17 -14.45 -14.98 7.77
C THR A 17 -14.38 -14.80 6.25
N GLU A 18 -15.45 -14.30 5.61
CA GLU A 18 -15.45 -14.00 4.18
C GLU A 18 -14.46 -12.89 3.83
N LYS A 19 -14.39 -11.84 4.65
CA LYS A 19 -13.40 -10.76 4.48
C LYS A 19 -11.96 -11.25 4.64
N GLU A 20 -11.71 -12.13 5.60
CA GLU A 20 -10.39 -12.73 5.81
C GLU A 20 -9.95 -13.57 4.60
N ARG A 21 -10.85 -14.42 4.07
CA ARG A 21 -10.58 -15.21 2.86
C ARG A 21 -10.31 -14.33 1.64
N ALA A 22 -11.10 -13.28 1.43
CA ALA A 22 -10.86 -12.33 0.35
C ALA A 22 -9.51 -11.60 0.52
N ALA A 23 -9.13 -11.25 1.76
CA ALA A 23 -7.84 -10.64 2.05
C ALA A 23 -6.68 -11.60 1.74
N GLU A 24 -6.81 -12.89 2.10
CA GLU A 24 -5.83 -13.93 1.80
C GLU A 24 -5.67 -14.15 0.29
N GLN A 25 -6.78 -14.25 -0.45
CA GLN A 25 -6.76 -14.33 -1.91
C GLN A 25 -6.09 -13.10 -2.53
N ASN A 26 -6.37 -11.90 -2.04
CA ASN A 26 -5.73 -10.68 -2.51
C ASN A 26 -4.22 -10.65 -2.20
N ARG A 27 -3.78 -11.19 -1.05
CA ARG A 27 -2.35 -11.36 -0.74
C ARG A 27 -1.69 -12.33 -1.71
N ALA A 28 -2.34 -13.45 -2.03
CA ALA A 28 -1.83 -14.44 -2.97
C ALA A 28 -1.77 -13.90 -4.42
N LEU A 29 -2.83 -13.24 -4.89
CA LEU A 29 -2.94 -12.75 -6.27
C LEU A 29 -2.08 -11.52 -6.53
N HIS A 30 -1.99 -10.60 -5.58
CA HIS A 30 -1.35 -9.31 -5.79
C HIS A 30 -0.01 -9.16 -5.06
N GLY A 31 0.39 -10.15 -4.23
CA GLY A 31 1.67 -10.23 -3.54
C GLY A 31 1.89 -9.21 -2.42
N ARG A 32 1.34 -8.00 -2.56
CA ARG A 32 1.37 -6.92 -1.56
C ARG A 32 -0.02 -6.35 -1.35
N SER A 33 -0.40 -6.19 -0.10
CA SER A 33 -1.60 -5.49 0.31
C SER A 33 -1.51 -3.98 -0.02
N LYS A 34 -2.67 -3.30 -0.06
CA LYS A 34 -2.72 -1.84 -0.26
C LYS A 34 -1.93 -1.10 0.83
N ALA A 35 -2.06 -1.52 2.08
CA ALA A 35 -1.38 -0.91 3.22
C ALA A 35 0.15 -1.02 3.11
N GLU A 36 0.67 -2.16 2.65
CA GLU A 36 2.11 -2.34 2.40
C GLU A 36 2.60 -1.44 1.27
N LYS A 37 1.85 -1.35 0.16
CA LYS A 37 2.17 -0.46 -0.97
C LYS A 37 2.17 1.01 -0.53
N GLU A 38 1.22 1.43 0.30
CA GLU A 38 1.16 2.78 0.83
C GLU A 38 2.35 3.07 1.76
N ARG A 39 2.68 2.13 2.65
CA ARG A 39 3.87 2.26 3.51
C ARG A 39 5.15 2.39 2.68
N ASP A 40 5.33 1.54 1.67
CA ASP A 40 6.48 1.58 0.78
C ASP A 40 6.55 2.92 0.06
N ARG A 41 5.43 3.39 -0.50
CA ARG A 41 5.35 4.70 -1.16
C ARG A 41 5.78 5.82 -0.22
N LEU A 42 5.22 5.88 0.99
CA LEU A 42 5.56 6.90 1.97
C LEU A 42 7.04 6.85 2.38
N ALA A 43 7.62 5.65 2.50
CA ALA A 43 9.04 5.48 2.80
C ALA A 43 9.92 5.99 1.63
N THR A 44 9.54 5.68 0.39
CA THR A 44 10.27 6.18 -0.79
C THR A 44 10.17 7.69 -0.93
N GLU A 45 8.99 8.29 -0.71
CA GLU A 45 8.80 9.73 -0.76
C GLU A 45 9.63 10.46 0.31
N GLN A 46 9.69 9.91 1.53
CA GLN A 46 10.54 10.46 2.59
C GLN A 46 12.03 10.36 2.22
N ALA A 47 12.47 9.23 1.67
CA ALA A 47 13.86 9.05 1.24
C ALA A 47 14.23 10.03 0.11
N VAL A 48 13.36 10.21 -0.88
CA VAL A 48 13.55 11.18 -1.97
C VAL A 48 13.63 12.60 -1.40
N ARG A 49 12.68 13.01 -0.55
CA ARG A 49 12.70 14.33 0.08
C ARG A 49 13.94 14.58 0.93
N PHE A 50 14.41 13.55 1.65
CA PHE A 50 15.63 13.64 2.45
C PHE A 50 16.87 13.86 1.57
N ILE A 51 16.98 13.13 0.46
CA ILE A 51 18.06 13.28 -0.51
C ILE A 51 17.98 14.66 -1.19
N ASP A 52 16.79 15.06 -1.64
CA ASP A 52 16.56 16.35 -2.29
C ASP A 52 16.89 17.53 -1.37
N GLY A 53 16.50 17.47 -0.09
CA GLY A 53 16.82 18.50 0.90
C GLY A 53 18.33 18.61 1.20
N HIS A 54 19.10 17.56 0.93
CA HIS A 54 20.56 17.55 1.07
C HIS A 54 21.30 17.71 -0.26
N ARG A 55 20.57 17.80 -1.38
CA ARG A 55 21.16 18.01 -2.69
C ARG A 55 21.64 19.45 -2.80
N ARG A 56 22.97 19.63 -2.79
CA ARG A 56 23.60 20.90 -3.17
C ARG A 56 23.53 20.99 -4.70
N GLU A 57 22.58 21.75 -5.22
CA GLU A 57 22.43 21.97 -6.66
C GLU A 57 23.75 22.48 -7.25
N SER A 58 24.45 21.64 -8.00
CA SER A 58 25.55 22.08 -8.86
C SER A 58 24.94 22.49 -10.20
N PRO A 59 25.36 23.62 -10.80
CA PRO A 59 24.70 24.21 -11.97
C PRO A 59 24.69 23.35 -13.25
N LYS A 60 25.26 22.14 -13.23
CA LYS A 60 25.30 21.20 -14.36
C LYS A 60 24.19 20.14 -14.35
N ASP A 61 23.38 20.08 -13.29
CA ASP A 61 22.40 19.00 -13.10
C ASP A 61 20.96 19.35 -13.51
N LYS A 62 20.71 20.56 -14.01
CA LYS A 62 19.38 21.00 -14.48
C LYS A 62 19.09 20.67 -15.94
N THR A 63 19.79 19.72 -16.54
CA THR A 63 19.43 19.23 -17.88
C THR A 63 18.42 18.10 -17.74
N PRO A 64 17.13 18.31 -18.11
CA PRO A 64 16.20 17.19 -18.25
C PRO A 64 16.74 16.23 -19.34
N PRO A 65 16.73 14.91 -19.12
CA PRO A 65 17.15 13.97 -20.14
C PRO A 65 16.04 13.89 -21.19
N GLY A 66 16.13 14.70 -22.25
CA GLY A 66 15.16 14.60 -23.34
C GLY A 66 15.09 15.68 -24.41
N GLU A 67 15.80 16.81 -24.29
CA GLU A 67 15.73 17.87 -25.31
C GLU A 67 17.13 18.24 -25.79
N GLY A 68 17.64 17.53 -26.80
CA GLY A 68 18.95 17.83 -27.37
C GLY A 68 19.58 16.71 -28.19
N ASP A 69 18.83 16.15 -29.16
CA ASP A 69 19.43 15.50 -30.34
C ASP A 69 18.39 15.40 -31.47
N LYS A 70 18.12 16.56 -32.10
CA LYS A 70 18.07 16.80 -33.56
C LYS A 70 17.51 18.18 -33.87
#